data_AF-A0A357M773-F1
#
_entry.id   AF-A0A357M773-F1
#
_cell.length_a   1.000
_cell.length_b   1.000
_cell.length_c   1.000
_cell.angle_alpha   90.00
_cell.angle_beta   90.00
_cell.angle_gamma   90.00
#
_symmetry.space_group_name_H-M   'P 1'
#
loop_
_entity.id
_entity.type
_entity.pdbx_description
1 polymer ?
#
loop_
_entity_poly.entity_id
_entity_poly.type
_entity_poly.pdbx_seq_one_letter_code
_entity_poly.pdbx_strand_id
1 'polypeptide(L)'
;MKTVSKWVLLTIAGAIMVYMGGFILIDEKLKGISGLLIGVGSVLTVLGVGNMVYSLWVNKPQNKVKNDEKIRMSKIEANDERKIRIREKAGWKTNIVNFYILMALTVVFSLMGVDQTVVTVLCGVFVF
;
A
#
# COMPACT_ATOMS: atom_id res chain seq x y z
N MET A 1 0.30 -20.79 12.37
CA MET A 1 0.27 -19.93 13.57
C MET A 1 1.38 -18.87 13.59
N LYS A 2 2.65 -19.21 13.34
CA LYS A 2 3.75 -18.20 13.33
C LYS A 2 3.55 -17.03 12.34
N THR A 3 2.90 -17.26 11.20
CA THR A 3 2.59 -16.20 10.23
C THR A 3 1.50 -15.24 10.69
N VAL A 4 0.43 -15.75 11.31
CA VAL A 4 -0.67 -14.93 11.87
C VAL A 4 -0.15 -14.03 13.00
N SER A 5 0.71 -14.56 13.86
CA SER A 5 1.33 -13.80 14.96
C SER A 5 2.16 -12.60 14.47
N LYS A 6 2.86 -12.72 13.34
CA LYS A 6 3.59 -11.60 12.74
C LYS A 6 2.65 -10.48 12.25
N TRP A 7 1.55 -10.85 11.61
CA TRP A 7 0.57 -9.88 11.12
C TRP A 7 -0.13 -9.15 12.26
N VAL A 8 -0.48 -9.86 13.33
CA VAL A 8 -1.06 -9.26 14.55
C VAL A 8 -0.13 -8.23 15.17
N LEU A 9 1.17 -8.54 15.30
CA LEU A 9 2.17 -7.59 15.81
C LEU A 9 2.26 -6.33 14.92
N LEU A 10 2.22 -6.50 13.60
CA LEU A 10 2.25 -5.39 12.65
C LEU A 10 1.02 -4.48 12.79
N THR A 11 -0.16 -5.07 12.96
CA THR A 11 -1.41 -4.34 13.16
C THR A 11 -1.41 -3.55 14.46
N ILE A 12 -0.91 -4.15 15.55
CA ILE A 12 -0.82 -3.51 16.87
C ILE A 12 0.19 -2.35 16.82
N ALA A 13 1.36 -2.55 16.20
CA ALA A 13 2.35 -1.50 16.03
C ALA A 13 1.80 -0.31 15.21
N GLY A 14 1.09 -0.58 14.11
CA GLY A 14 0.42 0.46 13.32
C GLY A 14 -0.64 1.22 14.11
N ALA A 15 -1.48 0.50 14.88
CA ALA A 15 -2.53 1.12 15.68
C ALA A 15 -1.96 2.01 16.80
N ILE A 16 -0.86 1.60 17.43
CA ILE A 16 -0.13 2.38 18.43
C ILE A 16 0.45 3.65 17.80
N MET A 17 1.01 3.57 16.60
CA MET A 17 1.52 4.74 15.87
C MET A 17 0.41 5.74 15.49
N VAL A 18 -0.74 5.25 15.03
CA VAL A 18 -1.92 6.10 14.74
C VAL A 18 -2.41 6.78 16.02
N TYR A 19 -2.48 6.03 17.13
CA TYR A 19 -2.91 6.58 18.41
C TYR A 19 -1.95 7.66 18.94
N MET A 20 -0.64 7.41 18.88
CA MET A 20 0.37 8.40 19.28
C MET A 20 0.34 9.65 18.40
N GLY A 21 0.20 9.49 17.09
CA GLY A 21 0.11 10.61 16.15
C GLY A 21 -1.16 11.44 16.34
N GLY A 22 -2.31 10.80 16.54
CA GLY A 22 -3.61 11.47 16.63
C GLY A 22 -3.94 12.09 17.99
N PHE A 23 -3.53 11.46 19.09
CA PHE A 23 -3.99 11.86 20.43
C PHE A 23 -2.91 12.38 21.37
N ILE A 24 -1.62 12.06 21.13
CA ILE A 24 -0.53 12.44 22.05
C ILE A 24 0.30 13.61 21.48
N LEU A 25 0.55 13.61 20.17
CA LEU A 25 1.42 14.60 19.50
C LEU A 25 0.61 15.75 18.85
N ILE A 26 -0.28 16.38 19.60
CA ILE A 26 -1.19 17.44 19.09
C ILE A 26 -0.50 18.81 19.01
N ASP A 27 0.67 18.97 19.64
CA ASP A 27 1.44 20.22 19.65
C ASP A 27 1.73 20.78 18.24
N GLU A 28 1.59 22.10 18.10
CA GLU A 28 1.69 22.81 16.82
C GLU A 28 3.09 22.69 16.18
N LYS A 29 4.13 22.53 17.00
CA LYS A 29 5.50 22.26 16.55
C LYS A 29 5.73 20.83 16.04
N LEU A 30 4.90 19.87 16.45
CA LEU A 30 5.05 18.44 16.14
C LEU A 30 4.03 17.94 15.11
N LYS A 31 3.19 18.84 14.58
CA LYS A 31 2.11 18.54 13.64
C LYS A 31 2.57 17.78 12.39
N GLY A 32 3.78 18.07 11.88
CA GLY A 32 4.39 17.34 10.77
C GLY A 32 4.76 15.89 11.11
N ILE A 33 5.31 15.67 12.31
CA ILE A 33 5.68 14.33 12.81
C ILE A 33 4.41 13.53 13.14
N SER A 34 3.41 14.17 13.75
CA SER A 34 2.09 13.61 14.01
C SER A 34 1.43 13.12 12.72
N GLY A 35 1.40 13.95 11.67
CA GLY A 35 0.84 13.58 10.37
C GLY A 35 1.54 12.38 9.73
N LEU A 36 2.88 12.33 9.78
CA LEU A 36 3.65 11.19 9.30
C LEU A 36 3.37 9.91 10.10
N LEU A 37 3.25 10.00 11.42
CA LEU A 37 2.96 8.85 12.29
C LEU A 37 1.56 8.28 12.01
N ILE A 38 0.57 9.14 11.77
CA ILE A 38 -0.78 8.72 11.37
C ILE A 38 -0.74 8.07 9.99
N GLY A 39 -0.03 8.68 9.03
CA GLY A 39 0.11 8.16 7.67
C GLY A 39 0.73 6.75 7.66
N VAL A 40 1.94 6.62 8.21
CA VAL A 40 2.66 5.34 8.27
C VAL A 40 1.92 4.32 9.12
N GLY A 41 1.39 4.73 10.27
CA GLY A 41 0.60 3.87 11.16
C GLY A 41 -0.63 3.30 10.46
N SER A 42 -1.37 4.13 9.71
CA SER A 42 -2.58 3.70 9.00
C SER A 42 -2.30 2.64 7.94
N VAL A 43 -1.22 2.81 7.16
CA VAL A 43 -0.78 1.84 6.15
C VAL A 43 -0.41 0.51 6.80
N LEU A 44 0.37 0.55 7.90
CA LEU A 44 0.77 -0.64 8.65
C LEU A 44 -0.45 -1.38 9.23
N THR A 45 -1.42 -0.66 9.78
CA THR A 45 -2.65 -1.26 10.31
C THR A 45 -3.46 -1.95 9.21
N VAL A 46 -3.67 -1.28 8.06
CA VAL A 46 -4.45 -1.86 6.94
C VAL A 46 -3.75 -3.08 6.36
N LEU A 47 -2.43 -3.02 6.14
CA LEU A 47 -1.65 -4.16 5.66
C LEU A 47 -1.64 -5.31 6.67
N GLY A 48 -1.55 -5.02 7.96
CA GLY A 48 -1.62 -5.99 9.04
C GLY A 48 -2.96 -6.74 9.07
N VAL A 49 -4.08 -6.00 9.07
CA VAL A 49 -5.43 -6.58 9.05
C VAL A 49 -5.67 -7.38 7.76
N GLY A 50 -5.36 -6.80 6.60
CA GLY A 50 -5.60 -7.44 5.30
C GLY A 50 -4.86 -8.78 5.19
N ASN A 51 -3.58 -8.80 5.56
CA ASN A 51 -2.80 -10.03 5.52
C ASN A 51 -3.20 -11.03 6.62
N MET A 52 -3.67 -10.56 7.77
CA MET A 52 -4.23 -11.43 8.80
C MET A 52 -5.48 -12.15 8.29
N VAL A 53 -6.45 -11.43 7.74
CA VAL A 53 -7.68 -11.99 7.16
C VAL A 53 -7.35 -12.96 6.03
N TYR A 54 -6.45 -12.56 5.13
CA TYR A 54 -6.00 -13.43 4.05
C TYR A 54 -5.38 -14.73 4.57
N SER A 55 -4.51 -14.64 5.58
CA SER A 55 -3.86 -15.82 6.16
C SER A 55 -4.86 -16.76 6.84
N LEU A 56 -5.91 -16.25 7.47
CA LEU A 56 -6.97 -17.06 8.07
C LEU A 56 -7.82 -17.74 6.99
N TRP A 57 -8.11 -17.03 5.90
CA TRP A 57 -8.89 -17.55 4.78
C TRP A 57 -8.15 -18.67 4.02
N VAL A 58 -6.84 -18.50 3.79
CA VAL A 58 -5.98 -19.50 3.13
C VAL A 58 -5.79 -20.75 4.01
N ASN A 59 -5.70 -20.59 5.33
CA ASN A 59 -5.49 -21.72 6.23
C ASN A 59 -6.73 -22.62 6.41
N LYS A 60 -7.90 -22.25 5.90
CA LYS A 60 -9.08 -23.13 5.91
C LYS A 60 -8.83 -24.37 5.05
N PRO A 61 -9.15 -25.58 5.53
CA PRO A 61 -8.85 -26.83 4.83
C PRO A 61 -9.47 -26.91 3.43
N GLN A 62 -10.66 -26.33 3.25
CA GLN A 62 -11.36 -26.25 1.97
C GLN A 62 -10.62 -25.41 0.92
N ASN A 63 -9.84 -24.40 1.36
CA ASN A 63 -9.14 -23.48 0.48
C ASN A 63 -7.68 -23.87 0.25
N LYS A 64 -7.08 -24.67 1.14
CA LYS A 64 -5.68 -25.11 1.00
C LYS A 64 -5.43 -25.83 -0.31
N VAL A 65 -6.27 -26.82 -0.64
CA VAL A 65 -6.12 -27.60 -1.89
C VAL A 65 -6.24 -26.71 -3.13
N LYS A 66 -7.26 -25.84 -3.17
CA LYS A 66 -7.44 -24.87 -4.26
C LYS A 66 -6.28 -23.87 -4.36
N ASN A 67 -5.70 -23.50 -3.23
CA ASN A 67 -4.59 -22.54 -3.19
C ASN A 67 -3.27 -23.19 -3.63
N ASP A 68 -3.00 -24.43 -3.23
CA ASP A 68 -1.81 -25.16 -3.64
C ASP A 68 -1.81 -25.42 -5.16
N GLU A 69 -2.97 -25.76 -5.71
CA GLU A 69 -3.14 -25.90 -7.16
C GLU A 69 -2.95 -24.56 -7.89
N LYS A 70 -3.51 -23.47 -7.37
CA LYS A 70 -3.26 -22.11 -7.89
C LYS A 70 -1.79 -21.72 -7.84
N ILE A 71 -1.07 -22.04 -6.76
CA ILE A 71 0.36 -21.74 -6.61
C ILE A 71 1.18 -22.56 -7.62
N ARG A 72 0.80 -23.82 -7.86
CA ARG A 72 1.46 -24.65 -8.87
C ARG A 72 1.26 -24.08 -10.26
N MET A 73 0.02 -23.74 -10.61
CA MET A 73 -0.30 -23.15 -11.91
C MET A 73 0.37 -21.79 -12.09
N SER A 74 0.39 -20.93 -11.06
CA SER A 74 1.04 -19.62 -11.15
C SER A 74 2.55 -19.72 -11.37
N LYS A 75 3.22 -20.74 -10.82
CA LYS A 75 4.65 -21.00 -11.10
C LYS A 75 4.91 -21.40 -12.54
N ILE A 76 4.02 -22.19 -13.14
CA ILE A 76 4.13 -22.58 -14.55
C ILE A 76 3.90 -21.34 -15.43
N GLU A 77 2.84 -20.60 -15.14
CA GLU A 77 2.45 -19.39 -15.88
C GLU A 77 3.42 -18.21 -15.71
N ALA A 78 4.18 -18.16 -14.61
CA ALA A 78 5.16 -17.11 -14.37
C ALA A 78 6.30 -17.11 -15.40
N ASN A 79 6.61 -18.28 -15.97
CA ASN A 79 7.65 -18.47 -16.98
C ASN A 79 7.08 -18.50 -18.41
N ASP A 80 5.77 -18.27 -18.57
CA ASP A 80 5.15 -18.17 -19.89
C ASP A 80 5.51 -16.83 -20.54
N GLU A 81 6.29 -16.88 -21.60
CA GLU A 81 6.75 -15.72 -22.37
C GLU A 81 5.58 -14.83 -22.84
N ARG A 82 4.42 -15.42 -23.18
CA ARG A 82 3.26 -14.68 -23.63
C ARG A 82 2.70 -13.82 -22.50
N LYS A 83 2.57 -14.39 -21.30
CA LYS A 83 2.08 -13.65 -20.13
C LYS A 83 3.05 -12.56 -19.70
N ILE A 84 4.35 -12.83 -19.75
CA ILE A 84 5.39 -11.83 -19.47
C ILE A 84 5.23 -10.64 -20.41
N ARG A 85 5.15 -10.87 -21.72
CA ARG A 85 5.00 -9.80 -22.72
C ARG A 85 3.71 -9.00 -22.55
N ILE A 86 2.59 -9.67 -22.24
CA ILE A 86 1.32 -8.99 -21.99
C ILE A 86 1.42 -8.12 -20.73
N ARG A 87 2.00 -8.66 -19.65
CA ARG A 87 2.17 -7.95 -18.37
C ARG A 87 3.05 -6.71 -18.53
N GLU A 88 4.15 -6.81 -19.27
CA GLU A 88 5.04 -5.67 -19.52
C GLU A 88 4.33 -4.58 -20.33
N LYS A 89 3.60 -4.96 -21.39
CA LYS A 89 2.82 -4.00 -22.19
C LYS A 89 1.71 -3.34 -21.38
N ALA A 90 1.00 -4.11 -20.56
CA ALA A 90 -0.04 -3.59 -19.68
C ALA A 90 0.56 -2.65 -18.63
N GLY A 91 1.66 -3.04 -17.98
CA GLY A 91 2.36 -2.23 -17.00
C GLY A 91 2.84 -0.91 -17.58
N TRP A 92 3.44 -0.93 -18.78
CA TRP A 92 3.84 0.27 -19.50
C TRP A 92 2.66 1.20 -19.80
N LYS A 93 1.55 0.65 -20.30
CA LYS A 93 0.33 1.45 -20.58
C LYS A 93 -0.27 2.05 -19.31
N THR A 94 -0.35 1.28 -18.24
CA THR A 94 -0.82 1.77 -16.93
C THR A 94 0.09 2.87 -16.40
N ASN A 95 1.41 2.71 -16.53
CA ASN A 95 2.37 3.72 -16.08
C ASN A 95 2.18 5.05 -16.83
N ILE A 96 2.02 5.00 -18.15
CA ILE A 96 1.73 6.19 -18.96
C ILE A 96 0.44 6.88 -18.48
N VAL A 97 -0.64 6.11 -18.28
CA VAL A 97 -1.92 6.67 -17.83
C VAL A 97 -1.79 7.31 -16.45
N ASN A 98 -1.17 6.62 -15.50
CA ASN A 98 -0.95 7.15 -14.15
C ASN A 98 -0.10 8.42 -14.17
N PHE A 99 0.94 8.47 -15.00
CA PHE A 99 1.80 9.63 -15.13
C PHE A 99 1.01 10.87 -15.59
N TYR A 100 0.14 10.73 -16.59
CA TYR A 100 -0.72 11.83 -17.04
C TYR A 100 -1.75 12.25 -15.99
N ILE A 101 -2.35 11.30 -15.26
CA ILE A 101 -3.30 11.61 -14.19
C ILE A 101 -2.60 12.40 -13.07
N LEU A 102 -1.43 11.92 -12.62
CA LEU A 102 -0.64 12.60 -11.60
C LEU A 102 -0.25 14.00 -12.07
N MET A 103 0.17 14.16 -13.32
CA MET A 103 0.55 15.45 -13.88
C MET A 103 -0.61 16.44 -13.87
N ALA A 104 -1.79 16.00 -14.34
CA ALA A 104 -2.99 16.83 -14.32
C ALA A 104 -3.36 17.24 -12.88
N LEU A 105 -3.26 16.31 -11.93
CA LEU A 105 -3.56 16.56 -10.52
C LEU A 105 -2.58 17.59 -9.91
N THR A 106 -1.29 17.48 -10.20
CA THR A 106 -0.27 18.44 -9.74
C THR A 106 -0.56 19.84 -10.25
N VAL A 107 -0.90 19.98 -11.54
CA VAL A 107 -1.21 21.28 -12.15
C VAL A 107 -2.46 21.87 -11.51
N VAL A 108 -3.52 21.09 -11.35
CA VAL A 108 -4.77 21.56 -10.72
C VAL A 108 -4.52 22.01 -9.29
N PHE A 109 -3.77 21.25 -8.48
CA PHE A 109 -3.50 21.60 -7.09
C PHE A 109 -2.64 22.87 -6.98
N SER A 110 -1.67 23.02 -7.88
CA SER A 110 -0.86 24.24 -7.98
C SER A 110 -1.72 25.47 -8.31
N LEU A 111 -2.65 25.34 -9.27
CA LEU A 111 -3.55 26.43 -9.67
C LEU A 111 -4.61 26.78 -8.61
N MET A 112 -5.04 25.80 -7.82
CA MET A 112 -5.99 26.01 -6.71
C MET A 112 -5.36 26.69 -5.49
N GLY A 113 -4.06 26.97 -5.51
CA GLY A 113 -3.36 27.60 -4.38
C GLY A 113 -3.26 26.69 -3.15
N VAL A 114 -3.24 25.37 -3.35
CA VAL A 114 -3.02 24.39 -2.28
C VAL A 114 -1.62 24.59 -1.68
N ASP A 115 -1.45 24.34 -0.38
CA ASP A 115 -0.17 24.46 0.32
C ASP A 115 1.00 23.82 -0.47
N GLN A 116 2.07 24.60 -0.66
CA GLN A 116 3.26 24.22 -1.39
C GLN A 116 3.90 22.94 -0.86
N THR A 117 3.76 22.66 0.45
CA THR A 117 4.20 21.39 1.04
C THR A 117 3.49 20.20 0.39
N VAL A 118 2.16 20.29 0.22
CA VAL A 118 1.34 19.22 -0.36
C VAL A 118 1.70 19.00 -1.84
N VAL A 119 1.87 20.08 -2.59
CA VAL A 119 2.29 20.01 -4.01
C VAL A 119 3.66 19.37 -4.15
N THR A 120 4.60 19.68 -3.24
CA THR A 120 5.95 19.10 -3.26
C THR A 120 5.94 17.60 -2.94
N VAL A 121 5.14 17.17 -1.98
CA VAL A 121 4.96 15.72 -1.68
C VAL A 121 4.35 15.00 -2.89
N LEU A 122 3.35 15.60 -3.54
CA LEU A 122 2.73 15.05 -4.74
C LEU A 122 3.74 14.90 -5.90
N CYS A 123 4.62 15.89 -6.08
CA CYS A 123 5.73 15.81 -7.04
C CYS A 123 6.71 14.68 -6.70
N GLY A 124 6.96 14.42 -5.41
CA GLY A 124 7.81 13.31 -4.97
C GLY A 124 7.31 11.94 -5.42
N VAL A 125 5.99 11.77 -5.63
CA VAL A 125 5.41 10.51 -6.10
C VAL A 125 5.89 10.14 -7.51
N PHE A 126 6.27 11.11 -8.35
CA PHE A 126 6.81 10.82 -9.69
C PHE A 126 8.16 10.10 -9.69
N VAL A 127 8.89 10.12 -8.57
CA VAL A 127 10.22 9.52 -8.45
C VAL A 127 10.15 8.02 -8.14
N PHE A 128 8.99 7.52 -7.71
CA PHE A 128 8.76 6.12 -7.30
C PHE A 128 7.87 5.38 -8.30
#